data_AF-A0A1A8ZA33-F1
#
_entry.id   AF-A0A1A8ZA33-F1
#
_cell.length_a   1.000
_cell.length_b   1.000
_cell.length_c   1.000
_cell.angle_alpha   90.00
_cell.angle_beta   90.00
_cell.angle_gamma   90.00
#
_symmetry.space_group_name_H-M   'P 1'
#
loop_
_entity.id
_entity.type
_entity.pdbx_description
1 polymer ?
#
loop_
_entity_poly.entity_id
_entity_poly.type
_entity_poly.pdbx_seq_one_letter_code
_entity_poly.pdbx_strand_id
1 'polypeptide(L)'
;MTDVEAAWGAFAEFLQLDIAGIDPTPDSDADGFIIQWGRRSWSDNRLILTFTRQLAIADVGDHDDPGWQPELWQLALEMAFVHEADLVGLDSLDVHDTGIKFAPTGPLRAAALAHTRMTARRYAPVRAAWLAAPASSGLSFDSAC
;
A
#
# COMPACT_ATOMS: atom_id res chain seq x y z
N MET A 1 4.07 15.16 -3.03
CA MET A 1 5.26 14.31 -3.24
C MET A 1 5.42 14.09 -4.74
N THR A 2 6.60 14.36 -5.31
CA THR A 2 6.80 14.41 -6.79
C THR A 2 7.74 13.32 -7.31
N ASP A 3 8.22 12.45 -6.44
CA ASP A 3 9.17 11.38 -6.75
C ASP A 3 8.67 10.08 -6.09
N VAL A 4 8.33 9.09 -6.92
CA VAL A 4 7.78 7.79 -6.49
C VAL A 4 8.84 6.92 -5.81
N GLU A 5 10.10 7.08 -6.16
CA GLU A 5 11.20 6.36 -5.52
C GLU A 5 11.46 6.89 -4.11
N ALA A 6 11.50 8.22 -3.96
CA ALA A 6 11.59 8.85 -2.65
C ALA A 6 10.37 8.52 -1.77
N ALA A 7 9.17 8.49 -2.37
CA ALA A 7 7.95 8.05 -1.73
C ALA A 7 8.06 6.65 -1.14
N TRP A 8 8.57 5.72 -1.96
CA TRP A 8 8.75 4.34 -1.56
C TRP A 8 9.76 4.22 -0.43
N GLY A 9 10.85 5.00 -0.45
CA GLY A 9 11.83 5.06 0.64
C GLY A 9 11.18 5.48 1.97
N ALA A 10 10.45 6.61 1.96
CA ALA A 10 9.75 7.09 3.16
C ALA A 10 8.68 6.11 3.66
N PHE A 11 7.93 5.51 2.74
CA PHE A 11 6.93 4.49 3.07
C PHE A 11 7.56 3.22 3.65
N ALA A 12 8.70 2.78 3.09
CA ALA A 12 9.45 1.64 3.59
C ALA A 12 9.99 1.87 5.00
N GLU A 13 10.47 3.09 5.32
CA GLU A 13 10.86 3.47 6.67
C GLU A 13 9.66 3.51 7.63
N PHE A 14 8.54 4.10 7.19
CA PHE A 14 7.30 4.14 7.97
C PHE A 14 6.81 2.73 8.32
N LEU A 15 6.91 1.78 7.38
CA LEU A 15 6.54 0.39 7.61
C LEU A 15 7.43 -0.33 8.62
N GLN A 16 8.60 0.20 8.99
CA GLN A 16 9.44 -0.38 10.05
C GLN A 16 9.03 0.09 11.45
N LEU A 17 8.10 1.03 11.57
CA LEU A 17 7.65 1.51 12.87
C LEU A 17 6.70 0.48 13.51
N ASP A 18 7.02 0.10 14.74
CA ASP A 18 6.10 -0.63 15.60
C ASP A 18 4.96 0.31 16.01
N ILE A 19 3.72 -0.19 15.93
CA ILE A 19 2.51 0.55 16.28
C ILE A 19 1.83 -0.20 17.43
N ALA A 20 1.50 0.52 18.49
CA ALA A 20 0.75 -0.02 19.62
C ALA A 20 -0.74 -0.22 19.25
N GLY A 21 -1.39 -1.20 19.87
CA GLY A 21 -2.83 -1.46 19.69
C GLY A 21 -3.18 -2.33 18.47
N ILE A 22 -2.18 -2.84 17.75
CA ILE A 22 -2.38 -3.87 16.73
C ILE A 22 -2.67 -5.22 17.41
N ASP A 23 -3.49 -6.06 16.78
CA ASP A 23 -3.73 -7.46 17.20
C ASP A 23 -2.42 -8.17 17.55
N PRO A 24 -2.23 -8.57 18.83
CA PRO A 24 -1.00 -9.19 19.30
C PRO A 24 -0.89 -10.67 18.96
N THR A 25 -1.93 -11.26 18.33
CA THR A 25 -1.96 -12.68 18.02
C THR A 25 -0.76 -13.06 17.13
N PRO A 26 0.05 -14.05 17.53
CA PRO A 26 1.17 -14.51 16.71
C PRO A 26 0.70 -14.98 15.33
N ASP A 27 1.50 -14.69 14.30
CA ASP A 27 1.20 -15.04 12.90
C ASP A 27 -0.13 -14.45 12.37
N SER A 28 -0.68 -13.42 13.03
CA SER A 28 -1.85 -12.71 12.54
C SER A 28 -1.51 -11.84 11.32
N ASP A 29 -2.49 -11.73 10.42
CA ASP A 29 -2.46 -10.83 9.26
C ASP A 29 -2.74 -9.36 9.70
N ALA A 30 -2.09 -8.93 10.78
CA ALA A 30 -2.44 -7.71 11.52
C ALA A 30 -1.65 -6.47 11.11
N ASP A 31 -0.49 -6.62 10.49
CA ASP A 31 0.33 -5.48 10.02
C ASP A 31 0.91 -5.80 8.64
N GLY A 32 0.11 -5.46 7.63
CA GLY A 32 0.35 -5.79 6.25
C GLY A 32 0.72 -4.59 5.40
N PHE A 33 1.28 -4.83 4.22
CA PHE A 33 1.44 -3.80 3.20
C PHE A 33 1.27 -4.32 1.79
N ILE A 34 0.90 -3.42 0.87
CA ILE A 34 0.64 -3.71 -0.54
C ILE A 34 0.93 -2.50 -1.43
N ILE A 35 1.31 -2.76 -2.69
CA ILE A 35 1.31 -1.75 -3.75
C ILE A 35 0.19 -2.09 -4.72
N GLN A 36 -0.60 -1.09 -5.11
CA GLN A 36 -1.74 -1.25 -6.02
C GLN A 36 -1.63 -0.26 -7.19
N TRP A 37 -2.08 -0.65 -8.38
CA TRP A 37 -2.09 0.18 -9.59
C TRP A 37 -3.29 -0.12 -10.50
N GLY A 38 -3.47 0.72 -11.52
CA GLY A 38 -4.50 0.54 -12.55
C GLY A 38 -5.89 1.03 -12.16
N ARG A 39 -6.08 1.45 -10.90
CA ARG A 39 -7.25 2.25 -10.52
C ARG A 39 -7.15 3.65 -11.12
N ARG A 40 -8.32 4.23 -11.38
CA ARG A 40 -8.46 5.62 -11.82
C ARG A 40 -9.17 6.44 -10.75
N SER A 41 -8.69 7.67 -10.54
CA SER A 41 -9.35 8.66 -9.70
C SER A 41 -10.73 8.98 -10.26
N TRP A 42 -11.74 9.02 -9.40
CA TRP A 42 -13.09 9.41 -9.78
C TRP A 42 -13.20 10.89 -10.19
N SER A 43 -12.39 11.76 -9.59
CA SER A 43 -12.54 13.22 -9.76
C SER A 43 -11.94 13.72 -11.07
N ASP A 44 -10.85 13.12 -11.52
CA ASP A 44 -10.06 13.60 -12.66
C ASP A 44 -9.60 12.48 -13.63
N ASN A 45 -10.09 11.25 -13.43
CA ASN A 45 -9.83 10.08 -14.30
C ASN A 45 -8.34 9.74 -14.48
N ARG A 46 -7.49 10.17 -13.54
CA ARG A 46 -6.05 9.93 -13.56
C ARG A 46 -5.72 8.53 -13.05
N LEU A 47 -4.69 7.92 -13.64
CA LEU A 47 -4.16 6.64 -13.18
C LEU A 47 -3.52 6.81 -11.80
N ILE A 48 -3.75 5.84 -10.91
CA ILE A 48 -3.27 5.87 -9.54
C ILE A 48 -2.26 4.73 -9.30
N LEU A 49 -1.18 5.05 -8.60
CA LEU A 49 -0.33 4.12 -7.88
C LEU A 49 -0.51 4.37 -6.39
N THR A 50 -0.81 3.32 -5.62
CA THR A 50 -1.07 3.42 -4.18
C THR A 50 -0.09 2.54 -3.40
N PHE A 51 0.46 3.09 -2.32
CA PHE A 51 1.15 2.32 -1.29
C PHE A 51 0.28 2.27 -0.04
N THR A 52 -0.04 1.07 0.44
CA THR A 52 -0.98 0.90 1.56
C THR A 52 -0.35 0.08 2.67
N ARG A 53 -0.46 0.56 3.91
CA ARG A 53 -0.26 -0.22 5.13
C ARG A 53 -1.63 -0.58 5.70
N GLN A 54 -1.86 -1.87 5.96
CA GLN A 54 -3.08 -2.37 6.58
C GLN A 54 -2.78 -2.76 8.03
N LEU A 55 -3.65 -2.37 8.95
CA LEU A 55 -3.53 -2.60 10.38
C LEU A 55 -4.81 -3.26 10.90
N ALA A 56 -4.69 -4.34 11.66
CA ALA A 56 -5.80 -4.91 12.44
C ALA A 56 -5.71 -4.36 13.86
N ILE A 57 -6.60 -3.46 14.24
CA ILE A 57 -6.60 -2.77 15.53
C ILE A 57 -7.44 -3.57 16.52
N ALA A 58 -6.83 -4.02 17.61
CA ALA A 58 -7.48 -4.86 18.62
C ALA A 58 -8.32 -4.06 19.62
N ASP A 59 -7.97 -2.82 19.93
CA ASP A 59 -8.65 -2.08 21.01
C ASP A 59 -10.02 -1.48 20.63
N VAL A 60 -10.69 -2.03 19.60
CA VAL A 60 -12.01 -1.57 19.15
C VAL A 60 -13.07 -2.62 19.46
N GLY A 61 -14.08 -2.24 20.26
CA GLY A 61 -15.23 -3.09 20.59
C GLY A 61 -15.09 -3.86 21.91
N ASP A 62 -16.07 -4.74 22.17
CA ASP A 62 -16.14 -5.56 23.37
C ASP A 62 -15.39 -6.88 23.17
N HIS A 63 -14.25 -7.05 23.86
CA HIS A 63 -13.43 -8.26 23.75
C HIS A 63 -14.09 -9.50 24.37
N ASP A 64 -15.12 -9.31 25.20
CA ASP A 64 -15.88 -10.42 25.77
C ASP A 64 -16.90 -10.99 24.78
N ASP A 65 -17.11 -10.35 23.62
CA ASP A 65 -17.96 -10.87 22.55
C ASP A 65 -17.28 -12.07 21.85
N PRO A 66 -17.90 -13.26 21.84
CA PRO A 66 -17.36 -14.44 21.14
C PRO A 66 -17.18 -14.25 19.62
N GLY A 67 -17.85 -13.25 19.03
CA GLY A 67 -17.73 -12.86 17.62
C GLY A 67 -16.76 -11.71 17.38
N TRP A 68 -16.07 -11.22 18.41
CA TRP A 68 -15.15 -10.10 18.30
C TRP A 68 -14.04 -10.36 17.28
N GLN A 69 -13.77 -9.36 16.43
CA GLN A 69 -12.66 -9.33 15.49
C GLN A 69 -12.03 -7.93 15.52
N PRO A 70 -10.71 -7.83 15.30
CA PRO A 70 -10.04 -6.53 15.21
C PRO A 70 -10.58 -5.73 14.02
N GLU A 71 -10.69 -4.42 14.18
CA GLU A 71 -11.10 -3.54 13.09
C GLU A 71 -9.93 -3.37 12.12
N LEU A 72 -10.18 -3.58 10.83
CA LEU A 72 -9.17 -3.35 9.80
C LEU A 72 -9.12 -1.86 9.45
N TRP A 73 -7.93 -1.31 9.43
CA TRP A 73 -7.64 0.07 9.06
C TRP A 73 -6.59 0.10 7.96
N GLN A 74 -6.67 1.09 7.08
CA GLN A 74 -5.72 1.27 5.99
C GLN A 74 -5.19 2.69 5.96
N LEU A 75 -3.86 2.81 5.95
CA LEU A 75 -3.17 4.06 5.63
C LEU A 75 -2.67 3.96 4.19
N ALA A 76 -3.18 4.82 3.33
CA ALA A 76 -2.90 4.79 1.90
C ALA A 76 -2.21 6.09 1.45
N LEU A 77 -1.09 5.94 0.74
CA LEU A 77 -0.45 7.01 -0.01
C LEU A 77 -0.77 6.83 -1.49
N GLU A 78 -1.69 7.64 -1.99
CA GLU A 78 -2.12 7.64 -3.39
C GLU A 78 -1.32 8.65 -4.19
N MET A 79 -0.87 8.25 -5.38
CA MET A 79 -0.18 9.12 -6.34
C MET A 79 -0.91 9.04 -7.67
N ALA A 80 -1.39 10.18 -8.16
CA ALA A 80 -2.12 10.26 -9.42
C ALA A 80 -1.25 10.86 -10.52
N PHE A 81 -1.29 10.28 -11.71
CA PHE A 81 -0.44 10.65 -12.85
C PHE A 81 -1.25 11.29 -13.97
N VAL A 82 -0.64 12.26 -14.67
CA VAL A 82 -1.16 12.70 -15.97
C VAL A 82 -1.07 11.54 -16.95
N HIS A 83 -1.98 11.46 -17.92
CA HIS A 83 -1.84 10.49 -19.00
C HIS A 83 -0.59 10.77 -19.81
N GLU A 84 0.38 9.86 -19.71
CA GLU A 84 1.59 9.83 -20.51
C GLU A 84 1.61 8.55 -21.35
N ALA A 85 2.26 8.59 -22.51
CA ALA A 85 2.30 7.46 -23.44
C ALA A 85 2.89 6.19 -22.80
N ASP A 86 3.85 6.34 -21.90
CA ASP A 86 4.51 5.22 -21.21
C ASP A 86 3.66 4.60 -20.10
N LEU A 87 2.57 5.24 -19.70
CA LEU A 87 1.60 4.74 -18.72
C LEU A 87 0.41 4.02 -19.36
N VAL A 88 0.34 4.00 -20.69
CA VAL A 88 -0.72 3.32 -21.43
C VAL A 88 -0.76 1.85 -21.05
N GLY A 89 -1.94 1.38 -20.68
CA GLY A 89 -2.19 -0.01 -20.31
C GLY A 89 -1.86 -0.35 -18.86
N LEU A 90 -1.50 0.62 -18.01
CA LEU A 90 -1.37 0.40 -16.56
C LEU A 90 -2.70 -0.11 -15.94
N ASP A 91 -3.83 0.36 -16.46
CA ASP A 91 -5.19 -0.06 -16.12
C ASP A 91 -5.66 -1.32 -16.86
N SER A 92 -4.86 -1.83 -17.80
CA SER A 92 -5.17 -3.02 -18.60
C SER A 92 -4.27 -4.22 -18.29
N LEU A 93 -3.45 -4.14 -17.23
CA LEU A 93 -2.64 -5.26 -16.77
C LEU A 93 -3.53 -6.34 -16.12
N ASP A 94 -3.22 -7.62 -16.35
CA ASP A 94 -3.95 -8.74 -15.70
C ASP A 94 -3.74 -8.82 -14.18
N VAL A 95 -2.79 -8.04 -13.64
CA VAL A 95 -2.47 -7.93 -12.22
C VAL A 95 -2.45 -6.47 -11.85
N HIS A 96 -3.12 -6.11 -10.75
CA HIS A 96 -3.29 -4.74 -10.27
C HIS A 96 -2.66 -4.48 -8.91
N ASP A 97 -2.01 -5.47 -8.31
CA ASP A 97 -1.35 -5.33 -7.02
C ASP A 97 -0.27 -6.38 -6.78
N THR A 98 0.46 -6.25 -5.67
CA THR A 98 1.53 -7.18 -5.27
C THR A 98 1.07 -8.34 -4.36
N GLY A 99 -0.20 -8.35 -3.98
CA GLY A 99 -0.73 -9.05 -2.81
C GLY A 99 -0.22 -8.46 -1.50
N ILE A 100 -1.04 -8.55 -0.44
CA ILE A 100 -0.65 -8.09 0.90
C ILE A 100 0.46 -8.98 1.46
N LYS A 101 1.43 -8.37 2.15
CA LYS A 101 2.52 -9.04 2.85
C LYS A 101 2.52 -8.66 4.32
N PHE A 102 2.58 -9.66 5.21
CA PHE A 102 2.52 -9.51 6.67
C PHE A 102 3.87 -9.83 7.35
N ALA A 103 4.98 -9.63 6.64
CA ALA A 103 6.30 -9.89 7.22
C ALA A 103 6.53 -9.00 8.46
N PRO A 104 7.05 -9.54 9.58
CA PRO A 104 7.26 -8.77 10.81
C PRO A 104 8.33 -7.70 10.63
N THR A 105 8.26 -6.61 11.42
CA THR A 105 9.23 -5.50 11.40
C THR A 105 10.68 -5.97 11.50
N GLY A 106 11.60 -5.18 10.95
CA GLY A 106 13.01 -5.52 10.86
C GLY A 106 13.39 -6.25 9.56
N PRO A 107 14.38 -7.18 9.60
CA PRO A 107 14.98 -7.73 8.40
C PRO A 107 14.02 -8.46 7.45
N LEU A 108 13.01 -9.16 8.00
CA LEU A 108 12.04 -9.89 7.19
C LEU A 108 11.14 -8.93 6.40
N ARG A 109 10.64 -7.86 7.03
CA ARG A 109 9.90 -6.81 6.34
C ARG A 109 10.77 -6.06 5.33
N ALA A 110 12.02 -5.78 5.65
CA ALA A 110 12.95 -5.15 4.69
C ALA A 110 13.14 -6.02 3.42
N ALA A 111 13.29 -7.34 3.58
CA ALA A 111 13.38 -8.27 2.47
C ALA A 111 12.07 -8.34 1.66
N ALA A 112 10.91 -8.38 2.34
CA ALA A 112 9.60 -8.35 1.71
C ALA A 112 9.40 -7.06 0.90
N LEU A 113 9.80 -5.90 1.43
CA LEU A 113 9.74 -4.61 0.75
C LEU A 113 10.60 -4.60 -0.52
N ALA A 114 11.84 -5.08 -0.45
CA ALA A 114 12.71 -5.20 -1.61
C ALA A 114 12.07 -6.10 -2.69
N HIS A 115 11.50 -7.24 -2.29
CA HIS A 115 10.84 -8.16 -3.20
C HIS A 115 9.57 -7.56 -3.83
N THR A 116 8.73 -6.89 -3.04
CA THR A 116 7.51 -6.20 -3.49
C THR A 116 7.85 -5.12 -4.52
N ARG A 117 8.86 -4.29 -4.26
CA ARG A 117 9.34 -3.27 -5.20
C ARG A 117 9.83 -3.89 -6.51
N MET A 118 10.63 -4.96 -6.44
CA MET A 118 11.09 -5.65 -7.65
C MET A 118 9.92 -6.23 -8.44
N THR A 119 8.93 -6.82 -7.76
CA THR A 119 7.74 -7.42 -8.37
C THR A 119 6.92 -6.36 -9.11
N ALA A 120 6.60 -5.24 -8.45
CA ALA A 120 5.85 -4.14 -9.07
C ALA A 120 6.55 -3.63 -10.34
N ARG A 121 7.88 -3.45 -10.31
CA ARG A 121 8.66 -2.93 -11.44
C ARG A 121 8.89 -3.92 -12.59
N ARG A 122 8.42 -5.17 -12.49
CA ARG A 122 8.44 -6.13 -13.61
C ARG A 122 7.53 -5.66 -14.75
N TYR A 123 6.40 -5.06 -14.42
CA TYR A 123 5.46 -4.54 -15.42
C TYR A 123 5.96 -3.21 -15.97
N ALA A 124 6.02 -3.10 -17.30
CA ALA A 124 6.56 -1.91 -17.95
C ALA A 124 5.79 -0.62 -17.60
N PRO A 125 4.43 -0.60 -17.59
CA PRO A 125 3.68 0.60 -17.22
C PRO A 125 3.88 0.99 -15.74
N VAL A 126 4.00 0.02 -14.83
CA VAL A 126 4.27 0.28 -13.41
C VAL A 126 5.67 0.86 -13.23
N ARG A 127 6.66 0.36 -13.97
CA ARG A 127 8.02 0.91 -13.96
C ARG A 127 8.06 2.33 -14.53
N ALA A 128 7.27 2.63 -15.56
CA ALA A 128 7.13 3.99 -16.08
C ALA A 128 6.50 4.92 -15.03
N ALA A 129 5.45 4.49 -14.34
CA ALA A 129 4.86 5.24 -13.22
C ALA A 129 5.89 5.55 -12.13
N TRP A 130 6.78 4.59 -11.85
CA TRP A 130 7.86 4.76 -10.87
C TRP A 130 8.92 5.81 -11.26
N LEU A 131 9.04 6.13 -12.55
CA LEU A 131 10.00 7.12 -13.07
C LEU A 131 9.32 8.47 -13.35
N ALA A 132 7.99 8.49 -13.45
CA ALA A 132 7.20 9.67 -13.69
C ALA A 132 7.03 10.51 -12.40
N ALA A 133 6.79 11.80 -12.57
CA ALA A 133 6.40 12.68 -11.48
C ALA A 133 4.87 12.61 -11.29
N PRO A 134 4.35 12.23 -10.11
CA PRO A 134 2.92 12.32 -9.83
C PRO A 134 2.44 13.76 -9.98
N ALA A 135 1.27 13.93 -10.60
CA ALA A 135 0.58 15.21 -10.71
C ALA A 135 0.01 15.67 -9.37
N SER A 136 -0.38 14.72 -8.53
CA SER A 136 -0.84 14.94 -7.17
C SER A 136 -0.56 13.70 -6.32
N SER A 137 -0.54 13.91 -5.00
CA SER A 137 -0.43 12.84 -4.02
C SER A 137 -1.35 13.12 -2.84
N GLY A 138 -2.03 12.10 -2.32
CA GLY A 138 -2.92 12.18 -1.16
C GLY A 138 -2.55 11.12 -0.12
N LEU A 139 -2.81 11.43 1.15
CA LEU A 139 -2.76 10.47 2.25
C LEU A 139 -4.17 10.30 2.81
N SER A 140 -4.59 9.07 3.03
CA SER A 140 -5.83 8.75 3.74
C SER A 140 -5.57 7.74 4.86
N PHE A 141 -6.44 7.75 5.86
CA PHE A 141 -6.45 6.79 6.95
C PHE A 141 -7.91 6.48 7.28
N ASP A 142 -8.36 5.31 6.87
CA ASP A 142 -9.77 4.94 6.86
C ASP A 142 -9.94 3.51 7.38
N SER A 143 -11.09 3.22 7.99
CA SER A 143 -11.44 1.84 8.30
C SER A 143 -11.77 1.08 7.01
N ALA A 144 -11.20 -0.11 6.88
CA ALA A 144 -11.52 -1.05 5.82
C ALA A 144 -12.77 -1.83 6.25
N CYS A 145 -13.93 -1.41 5.72
CA CYS A 145 -15.20 -2.12 5.86
C CYS A 145 -15.19 -3.48 5.15
#